data_AF-A0A6N7M7S0-F1
#
_entry.id   AF-A0A6N7M7S0-F1
#
_cell.length_a   1.000
_cell.length_b   1.000
_cell.length_c   1.000
_cell.angle_alpha   90.00
_cell.angle_beta   90.00
_cell.angle_gamma   90.00
#
_symmetry.space_group_name_H-M   'P 1'
#
loop_
_entity.id
_entity.type
_entity.pdbx_description
1 polymer ?
#
loop_
_entity_poly.entity_id
_entity_poly.type
_entity_poly.pdbx_seq_one_letter_code
_entity_poly.pdbx_strand_id
1 'polypeptide(L)' 'MEPLRKWYGPESERKPCNHRPAINLPFQSAAELHLLLPGTQLFLSLAAAGEFRSKDDFYLMTGGGLGLLF' A
#
# COMPACT_ATOMS: atom_id res chain seq x y z
N MET A 1 11.87 64.11 -15.28
CA MET A 1 10.65 63.28 -15.14
C MET A 1 10.59 62.37 -16.36
N GLU A 2 11.11 61.15 -16.22
CA GLU A 2 11.17 60.13 -17.28
C GLU A 2 10.08 59.06 -17.02
N PRO A 3 9.51 58.45 -18.08
CA PRO A 3 8.31 57.62 -17.96
C PRO A 3 8.59 56.21 -17.42
N LEU A 4 7.67 55.76 -16.56
CA LEU A 4 7.61 54.43 -15.93
C LEU A 4 7.65 53.30 -16.97
N ARG A 5 8.73 52.50 -16.96
CA ARG A 5 8.85 51.27 -17.74
C ARG A 5 7.85 50.23 -17.23
N LYS A 6 6.76 50.07 -17.99
CA LYS A 6 5.69 49.09 -17.81
C LYS A 6 6.25 47.68 -17.99
N TRP A 7 6.39 46.94 -16.89
CA TRP A 7 6.69 45.51 -16.93
C TRP A 7 5.46 44.76 -17.46
N TYR A 8 5.54 44.28 -18.69
CA TYR A 8 4.61 43.30 -19.26
C TYR A 8 5.47 42.14 -19.76
N GLY A 9 5.67 41.13 -18.91
CA GLY A 9 6.13 39.81 -19.33
C GLY A 9 4.92 39.00 -19.79
N PRO A 10 5.02 38.22 -20.89
CA PRO A 10 3.88 37.48 -21.41
C PRO A 10 3.40 36.42 -20.42
N GLU A 11 2.16 36.58 -19.98
CA GLU A 11 1.36 35.57 -19.31
C GLU A 11 1.02 34.46 -20.33
N SER A 12 1.92 33.49 -20.49
CA SER A 12 1.75 32.36 -21.40
C SER A 12 1.85 31.04 -20.61
N GLU A 13 0.68 30.41 -20.48
CA GLU A 13 0.46 29.01 -20.11
C GLU A 13 0.89 28.56 -18.70
N ARG A 14 0.11 28.96 -17.69
CA ARG A 14 -0.07 28.08 -16.54
C ARG A 14 -0.82 26.84 -17.02
N LYS A 15 -0.10 25.74 -17.26
CA LYS A 15 -0.74 24.43 -17.41
C LYS A 15 -1.64 24.19 -16.20
N PRO A 16 -2.91 23.79 -16.36
CA PRO A 16 -3.71 23.40 -15.22
C PRO A 16 -2.99 22.22 -14.56
N CYS A 17 -2.50 22.43 -13.33
CA CYS A 17 -2.02 21.34 -12.50
C CYS A 17 -3.26 20.54 -12.11
N ASN A 18 -3.65 19.62 -12.99
CA ASN A 18 -4.75 18.69 -12.78
C ASN A 18 -4.25 17.59 -11.82
N HIS A 19 -3.85 18.00 -10.61
CA HIS A 19 -3.44 17.09 -9.57
C HIS A 19 -4.70 16.57 -8.90
N ARG A 20 -5.38 15.63 -9.55
CA ARG A 20 -6.25 14.72 -8.80
C ARG A 20 -5.30 13.98 -7.86
N PRO A 21 -5.45 14.07 -6.52
CA PRO A 21 -4.73 13.18 -5.65
C PRO A 21 -5.21 11.78 -6.01
N ALA A 22 -4.44 11.07 -6.84
CA ALA A 22 -4.67 9.66 -7.08
C ALA A 22 -4.36 8.99 -5.74
N ILE A 23 -5.42 8.67 -5.01
CA ILE A 23 -5.35 7.91 -3.77
C ILE A 23 -4.85 6.51 -4.15
N ASN A 24 -3.54 6.34 -4.24
CA ASN A 24 -2.86 5.05 -4.39
C ASN A 24 -2.76 4.41 -3.01
N LEU A 25 -3.90 3.95 -2.50
CA LEU A 25 -3.94 3.14 -1.29
C LEU A 25 -3.44 1.73 -1.62
N PRO A 26 -2.56 1.15 -0.79
CA PRO A 26 -2.16 -0.23 -0.97
C PRO A 26 -3.35 -1.17 -0.78
N PHE A 27 -3.41 -2.23 -1.60
CA PHE A 27 -4.34 -3.33 -1.43
C PHE A 27 -3.73 -4.39 -0.51
N GLN A 28 -4.46 -4.84 0.50
CA GLN A 28 -4.02 -5.88 1.42
C GLN A 28 -4.86 -7.15 1.25
N SER A 29 -4.20 -8.30 1.24
CA SER A 29 -4.85 -9.61 1.28
C SER A 29 -4.13 -10.54 2.26
N ALA A 30 -4.88 -11.48 2.83
CA ALA A 30 -4.32 -12.50 3.72
C ALA A 30 -4.96 -13.85 3.45
N ALA A 31 -4.18 -14.91 3.67
CA ALA A 31 -4.59 -16.30 3.60
C ALA A 31 -4.10 -17.00 4.87
N GLU A 32 -5.00 -17.73 5.52
CA GLU A 32 -4.72 -18.44 6.76
C GLU A 32 -5.14 -19.91 6.61
N LEU A 33 -4.32 -20.80 7.16
CA LEU A 33 -4.53 -22.23 7.17
C LEU A 33 -4.38 -22.75 8.60
N HIS A 34 -5.42 -23.41 9.08
CA HIS A 34 -5.47 -24.00 10.41
C HIS A 34 -5.69 -25.50 10.30
N LEU A 35 -4.78 -26.29 10.86
CA LEU A 35 -4.81 -27.76 10.82
C LEU A 35 -4.81 -28.32 12.24
N LEU A 36 -5.84 -29.10 12.55
CA LEU A 36 -5.83 -29.96 13.72
C LEU A 36 -5.14 -31.28 13.35
N LEU A 37 -4.06 -31.63 14.04
CA LEU A 37 -3.35 -32.88 13.76
C LEU A 37 -4.17 -34.07 14.29
N PRO A 38 -4.61 -35.01 13.42
CA PRO A 38 -5.44 -36.13 13.83
C PRO A 38 -4.79 -36.97 14.92
N GLY A 39 -5.57 -37.38 15.93
CA GLY A 39 -5.09 -38.20 17.03
C GLY A 39 -4.18 -37.46 18.02
N THR A 40 -4.05 -36.13 17.90
CA THR A 40 -3.29 -35.29 18.82
C THR A 40 -4.12 -34.11 19.32
N GLN A 41 -3.63 -33.44 20.35
CA GLN A 41 -4.13 -32.14 20.81
C GLN A 41 -3.36 -30.98 20.16
N LEU A 42 -2.60 -31.25 19.08
CA LEU A 42 -1.77 -30.25 18.42
C LEU A 42 -2.54 -29.53 17.33
N PHE A 43 -2.42 -28.21 17.34
CA PHE A 43 -2.98 -27.31 16.35
C PHE A 43 -1.86 -26.58 15.62
N LEU A 44 -1.80 -26.68 14.30
CA LEU A 44 -0.86 -25.96 13.46
C LEU A 44 -1.58 -24.82 12.75
N SER A 45 -1.03 -23.62 12.84
CA SER A 45 -1.52 -22.43 12.13
C SER A 45 -0.44 -21.89 11.21
N LEU A 46 -0.84 -21.51 10.01
CA LEU A 46 0.01 -20.83 9.02
C LEU A 46 -0.78 -19.63 8.50
N ALA A 47 -0.11 -18.49 8.37
CA ALA A 47 -0.67 -17.26 7.85
C ALA A 47 0.29 -16.66 6.83
N ALA A 48 -0.27 -16.11 5.77
CA ALA A 48 0.44 -15.31 4.78
C ALA A 48 -0.38 -14.06 4.49
N ALA A 49 0.24 -12.90 4.64
CA ALA A 49 -0.35 -11.60 4.34
C ALA A 49 0.50 -10.88 3.29
N GLY A 50 -0.15 -10.21 2.36
CA GLY A 50 0.47 -9.43 1.31
C GLY A 50 -0.12 -8.03 1.26
N GLU A 51 0.73 -7.03 1.16
CA GLU A 51 0.38 -5.65 0.83
C GLU A 51 0.97 -5.31 -0.55
N PHE A 52 0.12 -4.85 -1.46
CA PHE A 52 0.49 -4.55 -2.85
C PHE A 52 0.13 -3.11 -3.17
N ARG A 53 1.15 -2.31 -3.49
CA ARG A 53 1.01 -0.90 -3.83
C ARG A 53 1.39 -0.61 -5.27
N SER A 54 2.37 -1.36 -5.79
CA SER A 54 2.82 -1.37 -7.19
C SER A 54 3.44 -2.73 -7.52
N LYS A 55 3.73 -3.01 -8.79
CA LYS A 55 4.50 -4.21 -9.19
C LYS A 55 5.88 -4.28 -8.52
N ASP A 56 6.48 -3.13 -8.27
CA ASP A 56 7.82 -3.00 -7.68
C ASP A 56 7.79 -2.66 -6.18
N ASP A 57 6.59 -2.47 -5.60
CA ASP A 57 6.40 -2.08 -4.20
C ASP A 57 5.32 -2.99 -3.59
N PHE A 58 5.80 -4.11 -3.03
CA PHE A 58 4.99 -5.08 -2.32
C PHE A 58 5.69 -5.55 -1.05
N TYR A 59 4.89 -5.91 -0.05
CA TYR A 59 5.35 -6.47 1.21
C TYR A 59 4.63 -7.79 1.47
N LEU A 60 5.38 -8.82 1.85
CA LEU A 60 4.83 -10.13 2.19
C LEU A 60 5.26 -10.50 3.60
N MET A 61 4.30 -10.78 4.47
CA MET A 61 4.53 -11.36 5.79
C MET A 61 4.04 -12.80 5.81
N THR A 62 4.81 -13.68 6.41
CA THR A 62 4.37 -15.02 6.72
C THR A 62 4.58 -15.29 8.21
N GLY A 63 3.70 -16.08 8.77
CA GLY A 63 3.72 -16.44 10.17
C GLY A 63 3.18 -17.85 10.35
N GLY A 64 3.57 -18.46 11.45
CA GLY A 64 3.05 -19.76 11.83
C GLY A 64 3.07 -19.92 13.34
N GLY A 65 2.21 -20.80 13.83
CA GLY A 65 2.06 -21.09 15.24
C GLY A 65 1.76 -22.55 15.49
N LEU A 66 2.20 -23.05 16.64
CA LEU A 66 1.83 -24.34 17.19
C LEU A 66 1.07 -24.11 18.49
N GLY A 67 -0.08 -24.74 18.64
CA GLY A 67 -0.93 -24.70 19.82
C GLY A 67 -1.20 -26.08 20.38
N LEU A 68 -1.49 -26.14 21.68
CA LEU A 68 -1.96 -27.32 22.40
C LEU A 68 -3.40 -27.07 22.86
N LEU A 69 -4.28 -28.06 22.67
CA LEU A 69 -5.66 -28.06 23.14
C LEU A 69 -5.74 -28.85 24.45
N PHE A 70 -5.94 -28.17 25.58
CA PHE A 70 -6.10 -28.75 26.92
C PHE A 70 -7.53 -28.59 27.44
#